data_AF-A0A971H9B6-F1
#
_entry.id   AF-A0A971H9B6-F1
#
_cell.length_a   1.000
_cell.length_b   1.000
_cell.length_c   1.000
_cell.angle_alpha   90.00
_cell.angle_beta   90.00
_cell.angle_gamma   90.00
#
_symmetry.space_group_name_H-M   'P 1'
#
loop_
_entity.id
_entity.type
_entity.pdbx_description
1 polymer ?
#
loop_
_entity_poly.entity_id
_entity_poly.type
_entity_poly.pdbx_seq_one_letter_code
_entity_poly.pdbx_strand_id
1 'polypeptide(L)'
;NQALIKLGLVPFGRIMDTDENCPTLSFNTIGRHQSQLVKTRVCSNLSPWLLKAQVGDIYTVPISHGEGRFLCPEPLLHELFEKGQIVSQYVDPNGRPSLDISYNPNGSLAAVEGICSPDGRIFGKMGHSERIGKGLYKNVVGDYDIQLFSSAVLYYK
;
A
#
# COMPACT_ATOMS: atom_id res chain seq x y z
N ASN A 1 1.97 9.14 4.05
CA ASN A 1 1.98 8.86 2.59
C ASN A 1 1.51 9.99 1.71
N GLN A 2 0.37 10.62 1.99
CA GLN A 2 -0.20 11.64 1.09
C GLN A 2 0.80 12.76 0.73
N ALA A 3 1.57 13.27 1.69
CA ALA A 3 2.59 14.27 1.44
C ALA A 3 3.70 13.77 0.49
N LEU A 4 4.20 12.56 0.68
CA LEU A 4 5.30 12.02 -0.13
C LEU A 4 4.89 11.74 -1.58
N ILE A 5 3.63 11.34 -1.81
CA ILE A 5 3.10 11.17 -3.17
C ILE A 5 2.96 12.53 -3.86
N LYS A 6 2.40 13.53 -3.18
CA LYS A 6 2.22 14.89 -3.73
C LYS A 6 3.55 15.62 -3.99
N LEU A 7 4.62 15.22 -3.32
CA LEU A 7 5.98 15.72 -3.55
C LEU A 7 6.73 14.97 -4.67
N GLY A 8 6.14 13.93 -5.27
CA GLY A 8 6.80 13.10 -6.29
C GLY A 8 7.80 12.07 -5.77
N LEU A 9 8.05 12.05 -4.45
CA LEU A 9 9.07 11.19 -3.86
C LEU A 9 8.74 9.70 -3.97
N VAL A 10 7.50 9.29 -3.73
CA VAL A 10 7.14 7.86 -3.81
C VAL A 10 7.02 7.38 -5.26
N PRO A 11 6.38 8.09 -6.20
CA PRO A 11 6.30 7.59 -7.57
C PRO A 11 7.62 7.72 -8.33
N PHE A 12 8.39 8.78 -8.09
CA PHE A 12 9.51 9.18 -8.95
C PHE A 12 10.87 9.24 -8.23
N GLY A 13 10.92 9.10 -6.91
CA GLY A 13 12.18 9.12 -6.14
C GLY A 13 12.84 10.50 -6.00
N ARG A 14 12.17 11.58 -6.43
CA ARG A 14 12.69 12.95 -6.39
C ARG A 14 11.59 13.96 -6.08
N ILE A 15 11.97 15.09 -5.49
CA ILE A 15 11.05 16.21 -5.30
C ILE A 15 10.78 16.86 -6.65
N MET A 16 9.51 17.01 -7.00
CA MET A 16 9.08 17.70 -8.20
C MET A 16 7.66 18.25 -8.02
N ASP A 17 7.31 19.24 -8.83
CA ASP A 17 5.93 19.68 -8.95
C ASP A 17 5.10 18.55 -9.57
N THR A 18 3.94 18.29 -8.97
CA THR A 18 2.99 17.28 -9.46
C THR A 18 1.83 17.96 -10.17
N ASP A 19 1.34 17.32 -11.22
CA ASP A 19 0.20 17.76 -12.01
C ASP A 19 -0.90 16.68 -12.04
N GLU A 20 -1.93 16.90 -12.85
CA GLU A 20 -3.03 15.95 -13.04
C GLU A 20 -2.61 14.62 -13.69
N ASN A 21 -1.41 14.56 -14.28
CA ASN A 21 -0.85 13.34 -14.88
C ASN A 21 -0.01 12.54 -13.86
N CYS A 22 0.13 13.02 -12.63
CA CYS A 22 0.85 12.33 -11.56
C CYS A 22 -0.08 11.44 -10.72
N PRO A 23 0.43 10.35 -10.11
CA PRO A 23 -0.36 9.55 -9.19
C PRO A 23 -0.71 10.37 -7.95
N THR A 24 -1.91 10.18 -7.42
CA THR A 24 -2.39 10.93 -6.26
C THR A 24 -3.27 10.08 -5.35
N LEU A 25 -3.53 10.62 -4.16
CA LEU A 25 -4.51 10.09 -3.21
C LEU A 25 -5.68 11.05 -3.12
N SER A 26 -6.89 10.52 -3.25
CA SER A 26 -8.14 11.27 -3.21
C SER A 26 -9.12 10.67 -2.19
N PHE A 27 -10.29 11.29 -2.06
CA PHE A 27 -11.39 10.81 -1.22
C PHE A 27 -11.78 9.38 -1.59
N ASN A 28 -12.08 8.58 -0.57
CA ASN A 28 -12.63 7.24 -0.76
C ASN A 28 -13.91 7.33 -1.61
N THR A 29 -14.17 6.34 -2.47
CA THR A 29 -15.35 6.34 -3.37
C THR A 29 -16.69 6.44 -2.63
N ILE A 30 -16.76 5.92 -1.41
CA ILE A 30 -17.95 6.00 -0.53
C ILE A 30 -18.12 7.36 0.19
N GLY A 31 -17.19 8.30 0.01
CA GLY A 31 -17.26 9.66 0.58
C GLY A 31 -17.14 9.74 2.11
N ARG A 32 -16.70 8.67 2.79
CA ARG A 32 -16.58 8.62 4.26
C ARG A 32 -15.29 7.97 4.72
N HIS A 33 -14.94 8.25 5.98
CA HIS A 33 -13.85 7.58 6.67
C HIS A 33 -14.09 6.07 6.75
N GLN A 34 -13.01 5.29 6.60
CA GLN A 34 -13.00 3.84 6.75
C GLN A 34 -12.04 3.44 7.86
N SER A 35 -12.56 2.71 8.84
CA SER A 35 -11.79 2.11 9.95
C SER A 35 -12.15 0.64 10.04
N GLN A 36 -11.28 -0.22 9.53
CA GLN A 36 -11.50 -1.67 9.51
C GLN A 36 -10.18 -2.43 9.32
N LEU A 37 -10.24 -3.75 9.49
CA LEU A 37 -9.16 -4.66 9.12
C LEU A 37 -9.38 -5.12 7.68
N VAL A 38 -8.33 -5.09 6.87
CA VAL A 38 -8.36 -5.54 5.47
C VAL A 38 -7.26 -6.52 5.21
N LYS A 39 -7.40 -7.33 4.15
CA LYS A 39 -6.32 -8.19 3.66
C LYS A 39 -5.56 -7.48 2.55
N THR A 40 -4.23 -7.48 2.64
CA THR A 40 -3.35 -6.99 1.59
C THR A 40 -2.35 -8.06 1.20
N ARG A 41 -2.10 -8.19 -0.11
CA ARG A 41 -1.10 -9.10 -0.67
C ARG A 41 0.15 -8.33 -1.09
N VAL A 42 1.32 -8.89 -0.81
CA VAL A 42 2.60 -8.39 -1.35
C VAL A 42 2.71 -8.75 -2.83
N CYS A 43 2.85 -7.73 -3.67
CA CYS A 43 2.94 -7.86 -5.12
C CYS A 43 4.37 -7.71 -5.64
N SER A 44 5.20 -6.98 -4.89
CA SER A 44 6.62 -6.78 -5.16
C SER A 44 7.36 -6.65 -3.84
N ASN A 45 8.55 -7.25 -3.76
CA ASN A 45 9.50 -7.08 -2.66
C ASN A 45 10.72 -6.25 -3.06
N LEU A 46 10.58 -5.40 -4.10
CA LEU A 46 11.60 -4.44 -4.55
C LEU A 46 12.09 -3.53 -3.40
N SER A 47 11.18 -3.18 -2.48
CA SER A 47 11.48 -2.27 -1.39
C SER A 47 12.25 -2.97 -0.26
N PRO A 48 13.35 -2.37 0.24
CA PRO A 48 14.05 -2.88 1.43
C PRO A 48 13.17 -3.03 2.68
N TRP A 49 12.06 -2.29 2.73
CA TRP A 49 11.05 -2.40 3.77
C TRP A 49 10.33 -3.76 3.79
N LEU A 50 10.50 -4.58 2.75
CA LEU A 50 9.87 -5.89 2.57
C LEU A 50 10.86 -7.04 2.44
N LEU A 51 12.13 -6.89 2.87
CA LEU A 51 13.14 -7.95 2.79
C LEU A 51 12.72 -9.29 3.41
N LYS A 52 11.85 -9.25 4.42
CA LYS A 52 11.35 -10.44 5.11
C LYS A 52 9.97 -10.92 4.63
N ALA A 53 9.38 -10.25 3.66
CA ALA A 53 8.12 -10.66 3.05
C ALA A 53 8.38 -11.26 1.66
N GLN A 54 7.55 -12.22 1.27
CA GLN A 54 7.59 -12.84 -0.05
C GLN A 54 6.45 -12.35 -0.92
N VAL A 55 6.68 -12.32 -2.24
CA VAL A 55 5.61 -12.05 -3.20
C VAL A 55 4.54 -13.12 -3.06
N GLY A 56 3.28 -12.68 -2.91
CA GLY A 56 2.15 -13.56 -2.66
C GLY A 56 1.73 -13.65 -1.19
N ASP A 57 2.58 -13.25 -0.24
CA ASP A 57 2.21 -13.23 1.18
C ASP A 57 1.01 -12.31 1.42
N ILE A 58 0.13 -12.73 2.32
CA ILE A 58 -1.10 -12.02 2.67
C ILE A 58 -1.06 -11.64 4.15
N TYR A 59 -1.24 -10.36 4.41
CA TYR A 59 -1.29 -9.81 5.75
C TYR A 59 -2.64 -9.13 6.01
N THR A 60 -3.15 -9.28 7.23
CA THR A 60 -4.27 -8.50 7.74
C THR A 60 -3.73 -7.19 8.32
N VAL A 61 -4.16 -6.07 7.76
CA VAL A 61 -3.65 -4.74 8.12
C VAL A 61 -4.81 -3.82 8.51
N PRO A 62 -4.70 -3.08 9.63
CA PRO A 62 -5.69 -2.06 9.97
C PRO A 62 -5.58 -0.85 9.05
N ILE A 63 -6.73 -0.29 8.66
CA ILE A 63 -6.81 0.98 7.94
C ILE A 63 -7.60 2.01 8.73
N SER A 64 -7.31 3.29 8.52
CA SER A 64 -8.02 4.40 9.15
C SER A 64 -7.85 5.68 8.32
N HIS A 65 -8.62 5.84 7.25
CA HIS A 65 -8.50 7.00 6.35
C HIS A 65 -9.82 7.40 5.68
N GLY A 66 -10.00 8.71 5.45
CA GLY A 66 -11.04 9.28 4.57
C GLY A 66 -10.57 9.55 3.14
N GLU A 67 -9.25 9.64 2.95
CA GLU A 67 -8.58 9.99 1.71
C GLU A 67 -7.44 8.98 1.44
N GLY A 68 -7.79 7.77 1.02
CA GLY A 68 -6.82 6.72 0.70
C GLY A 68 -6.86 6.25 -0.74
N ARG A 69 -7.74 6.80 -1.58
CA ARG A 69 -8.00 6.27 -2.92
C ARG A 69 -6.86 6.60 -3.86
N PHE A 70 -6.14 5.58 -4.30
CA PHE A 70 -5.08 5.71 -5.30
C PHE A 70 -5.66 5.91 -6.70
N LEU A 71 -5.24 7.00 -7.33
CA LEU A 71 -5.56 7.35 -8.71
C LEU A 71 -4.25 7.54 -9.47
N CYS A 72 -4.22 7.08 -10.72
CA CYS A 72 -3.06 7.14 -11.59
C CYS A 72 -3.52 7.04 -13.05
N PRO A 73 -2.95 7.82 -13.98
CA PRO A 73 -3.19 7.61 -15.41
C PRO A 73 -2.78 6.20 -15.83
N GLU A 74 -3.54 5.60 -16.74
CA GLU A 74 -3.35 4.20 -17.16
C GLU A 74 -1.91 3.90 -17.65
N PRO A 75 -1.28 4.71 -18.53
CA PRO A 75 0.09 4.44 -18.98
C PRO A 75 1.10 4.39 -17.81
N LEU A 76 0.95 5.30 -16.85
CA LEU A 76 1.83 5.35 -15.68
C LEU A 76 1.53 4.22 -14.70
N LEU A 77 0.28 3.81 -14.55
CA LEU A 77 -0.08 2.63 -13.76
C LEU A 77 0.59 1.37 -14.31
N HIS A 78 0.56 1.18 -15.63
CA HIS A 78 1.27 0.07 -16.29
C HIS A 78 2.77 0.13 -16.03
N GLU A 79 3.39 1.30 -16.20
CA GLU A 79 4.81 1.50 -15.92
C GLU A 79 5.17 1.15 -14.45
N LEU A 80 4.36 1.57 -13.48
CA LEU A 80 4.57 1.25 -12.07
C LEU A 80 4.48 -0.27 -11.80
N PHE A 81 3.58 -0.99 -12.48
CA PHE A 81 3.50 -2.45 -12.39
C PHE A 81 4.74 -3.11 -12.99
N GLU A 82 5.15 -2.73 -14.20
CA GLU A 82 6.32 -3.29 -14.89
C GLU A 82 7.61 -3.06 -14.11
N LYS A 83 7.74 -1.89 -13.46
CA LYS A 83 8.88 -1.56 -12.61
C LYS A 83 8.81 -2.20 -11.21
N GLY A 84 7.75 -2.95 -10.90
CA GLY A 84 7.56 -3.53 -9.56
C GLY A 84 7.36 -2.51 -8.46
N GLN A 85 6.93 -1.28 -8.79
CA GLN A 85 6.64 -0.21 -7.84
C GLN A 85 5.25 -0.33 -7.20
N ILE A 86 4.36 -1.18 -7.73
CA ILE A 86 3.14 -1.58 -7.02
C ILE A 86 3.50 -2.67 -6.01
N VAL A 87 3.56 -2.28 -4.75
CA VAL A 87 4.14 -3.10 -3.68
C VAL A 87 3.08 -3.97 -3.01
N SER A 88 1.88 -3.43 -2.80
CA SER A 88 0.79 -4.15 -2.14
C SER A 88 -0.57 -3.81 -2.71
N GLN A 89 -1.45 -4.80 -2.72
CA GLN A 89 -2.83 -4.68 -3.22
C GLN A 89 -3.84 -5.16 -2.17
N TYR A 90 -5.00 -4.53 -2.10
CA TYR A 90 -6.17 -5.05 -1.39
C TYR A 90 -6.67 -6.34 -2.05
N VAL A 91 -6.99 -7.36 -1.26
CA VAL A 91 -7.42 -8.66 -1.78
C VAL A 91 -8.69 -9.18 -1.13
N ASP A 92 -9.41 -9.99 -1.89
CA ASP A 92 -10.56 -10.77 -1.42
C ASP A 92 -10.13 -11.91 -0.46
N PRO A 93 -11.08 -12.68 0.11
CA PRO A 93 -10.76 -13.80 0.98
C PRO A 93 -9.94 -14.92 0.32
N ASN A 94 -9.92 -14.98 -1.02
CA ASN A 94 -9.13 -15.93 -1.81
C ASN A 94 -7.72 -15.42 -2.16
N GLY A 95 -7.35 -14.22 -1.68
CA GLY A 95 -6.05 -13.60 -1.96
C GLY A 95 -5.93 -12.99 -3.35
N ARG A 96 -7.05 -12.76 -4.05
CA ARG A 96 -7.07 -12.14 -5.37
C ARG A 96 -7.33 -10.63 -5.24
N PRO A 97 -6.62 -9.77 -5.98
CA PRO A 97 -6.93 -8.35 -6.02
C PRO A 97 -8.38 -8.12 -6.36
N SER A 98 -9.06 -7.26 -5.59
CA SER A 98 -10.48 -7.03 -5.74
C SER A 98 -10.81 -5.55 -5.82
N LEU A 99 -11.74 -5.20 -6.70
CA LEU A 99 -12.32 -3.86 -6.80
C LEU A 99 -13.66 -3.76 -6.05
N ASP A 100 -14.11 -4.86 -5.42
CA ASP A 100 -15.25 -4.82 -4.52
C ASP A 100 -14.92 -3.96 -3.30
N ILE A 101 -15.80 -2.99 -3.00
CA ILE A 101 -15.64 -2.05 -1.89
C ILE A 101 -15.54 -2.75 -0.53
N SER A 102 -16.04 -3.98 -0.42
CA SER A 102 -15.94 -4.80 0.79
C SER A 102 -14.50 -5.21 1.12
N TYR A 103 -13.61 -5.21 0.12
CA TYR A 103 -12.21 -5.62 0.27
C TYR A 103 -11.22 -4.51 -0.10
N ASN A 104 -11.61 -3.62 -1.03
CA ASN A 104 -10.89 -2.41 -1.42
C ASN A 104 -11.66 -1.17 -0.94
N PRO A 105 -11.49 -0.78 0.33
CA PRO A 105 -12.42 0.11 1.05
C PRO A 105 -12.35 1.58 0.63
N ASN A 106 -11.28 1.99 -0.05
CA ASN A 106 -11.15 3.33 -0.63
C ASN A 106 -11.49 3.37 -2.12
N GLY A 107 -11.62 2.22 -2.78
CA GLY A 107 -11.85 2.13 -4.22
C GLY A 107 -10.64 2.50 -5.05
N SER A 108 -9.42 2.22 -4.57
CA SER A 108 -8.18 2.44 -5.31
C SER A 108 -8.18 1.70 -6.64
N LEU A 109 -7.64 2.34 -7.69
CA LEU A 109 -7.43 1.70 -8.99
C LEU A 109 -6.53 0.47 -8.85
N ALA A 110 -6.84 -0.58 -9.62
CA ALA A 110 -6.14 -1.87 -9.59
C ALA A 110 -5.92 -2.44 -8.17
N ALA A 111 -6.81 -2.10 -7.23
CA ALA A 111 -6.71 -2.45 -5.82
C ALA A 111 -5.39 -2.02 -5.15
N VAL A 112 -4.71 -1.00 -5.68
CA VAL A 112 -3.41 -0.54 -5.17
C VAL A 112 -3.57 0.00 -3.75
N GLU A 113 -2.73 -0.52 -2.86
CA GLU A 113 -2.74 -0.15 -1.45
C GLU A 113 -1.41 0.49 -1.01
N GLY A 114 -0.31 0.07 -1.62
CA GLY A 114 1.01 0.64 -1.38
C GLY A 114 1.91 0.61 -2.61
N ILE A 115 2.78 1.62 -2.71
CA ILE A 115 3.76 1.79 -3.78
C ILE A 115 5.13 2.17 -3.22
N CYS A 116 6.19 2.02 -4.00
CA CYS A 116 7.52 2.51 -3.64
C CYS A 116 8.18 3.34 -4.75
N SER A 117 9.25 4.07 -4.38
CA SER A 117 10.15 4.74 -5.31
C SER A 117 10.79 3.77 -6.30
N PRO A 118 11.29 4.25 -7.45
CA PRO A 118 11.96 3.40 -8.43
C PRO A 118 13.15 2.60 -7.85
N ASP A 119 13.83 3.15 -6.84
CA ASP A 119 14.92 2.48 -6.12
C ASP A 119 14.45 1.68 -4.90
N GLY A 120 13.15 1.62 -4.65
CA GLY A 120 12.50 0.89 -3.54
C GLY A 120 12.65 1.53 -2.16
N ARG A 121 13.50 2.55 -1.98
CA ARG A 121 13.87 3.06 -0.64
C ARG A 121 12.78 3.87 0.04
N ILE A 122 11.95 4.56 -0.74
CA ILE A 122 10.81 5.32 -0.24
C ILE A 122 9.57 4.46 -0.41
N PHE A 123 8.95 4.06 0.70
CA PHE A 123 7.77 3.21 0.70
C PHE A 123 6.55 3.97 1.24
N GLY A 124 5.44 3.93 0.49
CA GLY A 124 4.17 4.51 0.90
C GLY A 124 3.05 3.47 0.88
N LYS A 125 2.36 3.29 2.01
CA LYS A 125 1.30 2.27 2.20
C LYS A 125 0.12 2.75 3.04
N MET A 126 -1.11 2.63 2.55
CA MET A 126 -2.29 3.14 3.28
C MET A 126 -2.64 2.40 4.58
N GLY A 127 -2.35 1.10 4.64
CA GLY A 127 -2.51 0.28 5.82
C GLY A 127 -1.46 0.58 6.88
N HIS A 128 -1.90 0.54 8.14
CA HIS A 128 -1.11 0.86 9.32
C HIS A 128 -0.40 -0.39 9.86
N SER A 129 0.64 -0.84 9.17
CA SER A 129 1.47 -1.99 9.62
C SER A 129 2.16 -1.75 10.96
N GLU A 130 2.22 -0.51 11.45
CA GLU A 130 2.72 -0.15 12.77
C GLU A 130 1.71 -0.40 13.91
N ARG A 131 0.42 -0.52 13.60
CA ARG A 131 -0.63 -0.76 14.59
C ARG A 131 -0.72 -2.23 14.96
N ILE A 132 0.38 -2.76 15.47
CA ILE A 132 0.52 -4.14 15.93
C ILE A 132 0.85 -4.17 17.42
N GLY A 133 0.45 -5.24 18.10
CA GLY A 133 0.78 -5.44 19.50
C GLY A 133 0.03 -6.61 20.12
N LYS A 134 0.45 -6.98 21.33
CA LYS A 134 -0.02 -8.19 21.99
C LYS A 134 -1.52 -8.09 22.32
N GLY A 135 -2.33 -8.90 21.64
CA GLY A 135 -3.75 -9.07 21.94
C GLY A 135 -4.70 -8.02 21.37
N LEU A 136 -4.28 -7.23 20.38
CA LEU A 136 -5.10 -6.18 19.75
C LEU A 136 -6.27 -6.70 18.89
N TYR A 137 -6.11 -7.85 18.21
CA TYR A 137 -7.06 -8.36 17.23
C TYR A 137 -7.44 -9.82 17.46
N LYS A 138 -7.57 -10.24 18.73
CA LYS A 138 -7.75 -11.66 19.11
C LYS A 138 -8.95 -12.35 18.47
N ASN A 139 -9.95 -11.59 18.06
CA ASN A 139 -11.20 -12.06 17.46
C ASN A 139 -11.14 -12.16 15.92
N VAL A 140 -10.03 -11.76 15.29
CA VAL A 140 -9.84 -11.82 13.85
C VAL A 140 -8.57 -12.63 13.57
N VAL A 141 -8.71 -13.72 12.81
CA VAL A 141 -7.56 -14.54 12.42
C VAL A 141 -6.82 -13.82 11.28
N GLY A 142 -5.50 -13.76 11.39
CA GLY A 142 -4.65 -13.18 10.36
C GLY A 142 -3.20 -13.11 10.82
N ASP A 143 -2.30 -12.95 9.85
CA ASP A 143 -0.95 -12.48 10.11
C ASP A 143 -0.96 -10.94 10.06
N TYR A 144 -0.49 -10.31 11.12
CA TYR A 144 -0.51 -8.86 11.28
C TYR A 144 0.87 -8.23 11.12
N ASP A 145 1.94 -9.02 11.11
CA ASP A 145 3.31 -8.52 11.14
C ASP A 145 4.04 -8.83 9.83
N ILE A 146 4.00 -7.87 8.91
CA ILE A 146 4.81 -7.86 7.68
C ILE A 146 6.31 -7.63 7.95
N GLN A 147 6.70 -7.44 9.21
CA GLN A 147 8.08 -7.28 9.67
C GLN A 147 8.79 -6.06 9.05
N LEU A 148 8.03 -5.01 8.72
CA LEU A 148 8.48 -3.84 7.98
C LEU A 148 9.72 -3.18 8.59
N PHE A 149 9.64 -2.87 9.88
CA PHE A 149 10.70 -2.16 10.60
C PHE A 149 11.94 -3.03 10.77
N SER A 150 11.76 -4.32 11.01
CA SER A 150 12.89 -5.24 11.12
C SER A 150 13.60 -5.46 9.77
N SER A 151 12.87 -5.40 8.66
CA SER A 151 13.42 -5.41 7.30
C SER A 151 14.25 -4.15 7.03
N ALA A 152 13.71 -2.97 7.38
CA ALA A 152 14.46 -1.72 7.26
C ALA A 152 15.76 -1.73 8.10
N VAL A 153 15.68 -2.17 9.36
CA VAL A 153 16.87 -2.29 10.22
C VAL A 153 17.91 -3.26 9.63
N LEU A 154 17.47 -4.35 9.00
CA LEU A 154 18.40 -5.30 8.37
C LEU A 154 19.14 -4.68 7.18
N TYR A 155 18.46 -3.85 6.39
CA TYR A 155 19.04 -3.22 5.20
C TYR A 155 20.06 -2.12 5.52
N TYR A 156 19.81 -1.33 6.57
CA TYR A 156 20.65 -0.17 6.94
C TYR A 156 21.74 -0.48 7.97
N LYS A 157 21.94 -1.77 8.31
CA LYS A 157 23.07 -2.23 9.11
C LYS A 157 24.32 -2.37 8.24
#